data_AF-A0A5J5IHP6-F1
#
_entry.id   AF-A0A5J5IHP6-F1
#
_cell.length_a   1.000
_cell.length_b   1.000
_cell.length_c   1.000
_cell.angle_alpha   90.00
_cell.angle_beta   90.00
_cell.angle_gamma   90.00
#
_symmetry.space_group_name_H-M   'P 1'
#
loop_
_entity.id
_entity.type
_entity.pdbx_description
1 polymer ?
#
loop_
_entity_poly.entity_id
_entity_poly.type
_entity_poly.pdbx_seq_one_letter_code
_entity_poly.pdbx_strand_id
1 'polypeptide(L)'
;MKNRFLNLFILILVVFYSTFSSCNTKQPFKPDYSNIAGYVIGKETCDTNETNDYWLLDFNVYPNTPHVGDTLVLNGISYTNVLKVKGLDPRLKQVGMRVSIDYKKISSGELTTGCTVASPVVYFLKEIFIINQGEIR
;
A
#
# COMPACT_ATOMS: atom_id res chain seq x y z
N MET A 1 29.01 -57.29 -11.86
CA MET A 1 28.73 -55.91 -12.34
C MET A 1 27.27 -55.45 -12.15
N LYS A 2 26.25 -56.32 -12.25
CA LYS A 2 24.82 -55.94 -12.06
C LYS A 2 24.49 -55.23 -10.72
N ASN A 3 25.02 -55.69 -9.59
CA ASN A 3 24.69 -55.10 -8.27
C ASN A 3 25.23 -53.67 -8.06
N ARG A 4 26.27 -53.24 -8.80
CA ARG A 4 26.82 -51.89 -8.66
C ARG A 4 25.97 -50.82 -9.36
N PHE A 5 25.34 -51.18 -10.48
CA PHE A 5 24.43 -50.29 -11.21
C PHE A 5 23.10 -50.09 -10.46
N LEU A 6 22.58 -51.14 -9.82
CA LEU A 6 21.34 -51.06 -9.03
C LEU A 6 21.49 -50.12 -7.82
N ASN A 7 22.62 -50.20 -7.10
CA ASN A 7 22.90 -49.33 -5.96
C ASN A 7 23.09 -47.86 -6.36
N LEU A 8 23.66 -47.59 -7.54
CA LEU A 8 23.80 -46.23 -8.07
C LEU A 8 22.44 -45.62 -8.42
N PHE A 9 21.53 -46.41 -9.00
CA PHE A 9 20.20 -45.96 -9.38
C PHE A 9 19.32 -45.61 -8.17
N ILE A 10 19.40 -46.41 -7.10
CA ILE A 10 18.70 -46.15 -5.83
C ILE A 10 19.22 -44.87 -5.19
N LEU A 11 20.53 -44.63 -5.20
CA LEU A 11 21.12 -43.41 -4.64
C LEU A 11 20.62 -42.14 -5.36
N ILE A 12 20.54 -42.18 -6.70
CA ILE A 12 20.04 -41.07 -7.51
C ILE A 12 18.57 -40.78 -7.20
N LEU A 13 17.74 -41.82 -7.06
CA LEU A 13 16.32 -41.68 -6.70
C LEU A 13 16.12 -41.06 -5.31
N VAL A 14 16.94 -41.45 -4.33
CA VAL A 14 16.87 -40.88 -2.96
C VAL A 14 17.28 -39.40 -2.96
N VAL A 15 18.33 -39.04 -3.70
CA VAL A 15 18.76 -37.64 -3.83
C VAL A 15 17.68 -36.81 -4.51
N PHE A 16 17.10 -37.31 -5.61
CA PHE A 16 15.99 -36.64 -6.29
C PHE A 16 14.81 -36.41 -5.34
N TYR A 17 14.34 -37.44 -4.64
CA TYR A 17 13.19 -37.33 -3.73
C TYR A 17 13.41 -36.32 -2.59
N SER A 18 14.64 -36.21 -2.09
CA SER A 18 14.98 -35.26 -1.02
C SER A 18 14.88 -33.80 -1.46
N THR A 19 15.17 -33.49 -2.73
CA THR A 19 15.09 -32.11 -3.26
C THR A 19 13.65 -31.64 -3.47
N PHE A 20 12.74 -32.52 -3.90
CA PHE A 20 11.31 -32.17 -4.07
C PHE A 20 10.58 -31.98 -2.74
N SER A 21 11.02 -32.66 -1.68
CA SER A 21 10.38 -32.56 -0.36
C SER A 21 10.70 -31.25 0.39
N SER A 22 11.78 -30.54 0.03
CA SER A 22 12.22 -29.32 0.71
C SER A 22 11.43 -28.06 0.33
N CYS A 23 10.76 -28.08 -0.84
CA CYS A 23 10.01 -26.93 -1.35
C CYS A 23 8.52 -26.94 -0.97
N ASN A 24 7.95 -28.07 -0.57
CA ASN A 24 6.49 -28.21 -0.39
C ASN A 24 5.98 -27.85 1.02
N THR A 25 6.86 -27.62 2.00
CA THR A 25 6.46 -27.45 3.42
C THR A 25 6.70 -26.05 3.98
N LYS A 26 7.28 -25.12 3.20
CA LYS A 26 7.44 -23.73 3.63
C LYS A 26 6.19 -22.95 3.24
N GLN A 27 5.47 -22.44 4.24
CA GLN A 27 4.42 -21.45 3.97
C GLN A 27 5.04 -20.27 3.20
N PRO A 28 4.33 -19.69 2.22
CA PRO A 28 4.77 -18.48 1.56
C PRO A 28 5.09 -17.41 2.60
N PHE A 29 6.23 -16.74 2.47
CA PHE A 29 6.56 -15.60 3.32
C PHE A 29 5.46 -14.54 3.20
N LYS A 30 4.76 -14.27 4.31
CA LYS A 30 3.77 -13.21 4.38
C LYS A 30 4.42 -11.99 5.05
N PRO A 31 4.64 -10.88 4.33
CA PRO A 31 5.19 -9.69 4.95
C PRO A 31 4.25 -9.11 6.01
N ASP A 32 4.82 -8.49 7.04
CA ASP A 32 4.10 -7.72 8.07
C ASP A 32 3.82 -6.27 7.61
N TYR A 33 3.28 -6.14 6.40
CA TYR A 33 2.75 -4.91 5.84
C TYR A 33 1.69 -5.24 4.79
N SER A 34 0.82 -4.28 4.50
CA SER A 34 -0.13 -4.32 3.40
C SER A 34 0.31 -3.34 2.31
N ASN A 35 -0.07 -3.61 1.07
CA ASN A 35 0.18 -2.72 -0.06
C ASN A 35 -1.14 -2.21 -0.62
N ILE A 36 -1.20 -0.94 -1.00
CA ILE A 36 -2.35 -0.35 -1.66
C ILE A 36 -1.91 0.68 -2.71
N ALA A 37 -2.65 0.75 -3.82
CA ALA A 37 -2.38 1.68 -4.90
C ALA A 37 -3.39 2.83 -4.90
N GLY A 38 -2.90 4.06 -5.06
CA GLY A 38 -3.72 5.28 -5.04
C GLY A 38 -3.34 6.28 -6.13
N TYR A 39 -4.27 7.19 -6.41
CA TYR A 39 -4.02 8.42 -7.16
C TYR A 39 -3.80 9.58 -6.20
N VAL A 40 -2.78 10.39 -6.46
CA VAL A 40 -2.64 11.67 -5.75
C VAL A 40 -3.69 12.63 -6.30
N ILE A 41 -4.59 13.10 -5.44
CA ILE A 41 -5.71 13.97 -5.84
C ILE A 41 -5.49 15.43 -5.44
N GLY A 42 -4.63 15.70 -4.46
CA GLY A 42 -4.29 17.06 -4.08
C GLY A 42 -3.47 17.14 -2.80
N LYS A 43 -2.91 18.32 -2.55
CA LYS A 43 -2.38 18.68 -1.24
C LYS A 43 -3.55 18.92 -0.29
N GLU A 44 -3.41 18.47 0.95
CA GLU A 44 -4.36 18.81 2.00
C GLU A 44 -4.15 20.28 2.39
N THR A 45 -5.22 21.08 2.40
CA THR A 45 -5.17 22.54 2.64
C THR A 45 -5.91 22.95 3.90
N CYS A 46 -6.29 21.98 4.73
CA CYS A 46 -7.18 22.20 5.87
C CYS A 46 -6.46 22.07 7.21
N ASP A 47 -5.31 21.41 7.26
CA ASP A 47 -4.44 21.42 8.42
C ASP A 47 -3.85 22.83 8.63
N THR A 48 -3.97 23.34 9.85
CA THR A 48 -3.39 24.62 10.28
C THR A 48 -1.89 24.54 10.51
N ASN A 49 -1.37 23.33 10.70
CA ASN A 49 0.04 23.11 10.93
C ASN A 49 0.74 22.91 9.59
N GLU A 50 1.35 23.97 9.04
CA GLU A 50 2.08 23.90 7.76
C GLU A 50 3.27 22.91 7.78
N THR A 51 3.71 22.45 8.96
CA THR A 51 4.74 21.41 9.07
C THR A 51 4.19 20.01 8.77
N ASN A 52 2.88 19.83 8.85
CA ASN A 52 2.19 18.63 8.44
C ASN A 52 1.93 18.69 6.93
N ASP A 53 2.91 18.23 6.14
CA ASP A 53 2.80 18.15 4.69
C ASP A 53 1.93 16.96 4.25
N TYR A 54 0.62 17.08 4.50
CA TYR A 54 -0.38 16.07 4.15
C TYR A 54 -0.79 16.16 2.68
N TRP A 55 -0.92 14.98 2.08
CA TRP A 55 -1.43 14.79 0.73
C TRP A 55 -2.63 13.85 0.76
N LEU A 56 -3.56 14.08 -0.15
CA LEU A 56 -4.79 13.31 -0.28
C LEU A 56 -4.62 12.31 -1.41
N LEU A 57 -4.90 11.03 -1.12
CA LEU A 57 -4.81 9.95 -2.09
C LEU A 57 -6.16 9.22 -2.20
N ASP A 58 -6.58 8.97 -3.44
CA ASP A 58 -7.75 8.16 -3.79
C ASP A 58 -7.33 6.74 -4.17
N PHE A 59 -7.73 5.75 -3.37
CA PHE A 59 -7.31 4.35 -3.54
C PHE A 59 -8.26 3.54 -4.44
N ASN A 60 -8.67 4.12 -5.58
CA ASN A 60 -9.48 3.45 -6.60
C ASN A 60 -8.71 3.14 -7.89
N VAL A 61 -7.40 2.86 -7.80
CA VAL A 61 -6.56 2.61 -8.98
C VAL A 61 -6.96 1.35 -9.74
N TYR A 62 -7.30 0.28 -9.02
CA TYR A 62 -7.65 -1.01 -9.61
C TYR A 62 -9.03 -1.49 -9.19
N PRO A 63 -9.71 -2.30 -10.04
CA PRO A 63 -10.90 -3.03 -9.63
C PRO A 63 -10.61 -3.88 -8.39
N ASN A 64 -11.51 -3.85 -7.40
CA ASN A 64 -11.41 -4.59 -6.12
C ASN A 64 -10.34 -4.08 -5.14
N THR A 65 -9.85 -2.84 -5.29
CA THR A 65 -9.01 -2.25 -4.24
C THR A 65 -9.79 -2.18 -2.93
N PRO A 66 -9.21 -2.59 -1.78
CA PRO A 66 -9.89 -2.52 -0.49
C PRO A 66 -10.39 -1.11 -0.18
N HIS A 67 -11.65 -1.00 0.26
CA HIS A 67 -12.23 0.26 0.67
C HIS A 67 -11.85 0.54 2.14
N VAL A 68 -10.78 1.32 2.32
CA VAL A 68 -10.17 1.60 3.63
C VAL A 68 -10.30 3.07 4.02
N GLY A 69 -10.43 3.95 3.04
CA GLY A 69 -10.66 5.38 3.19
C GLY A 69 -12.13 5.74 3.33
N ASP A 70 -12.39 7.04 3.27
CA ASP A 70 -13.72 7.61 3.40
C ASP A 70 -14.06 8.43 2.15
N THR A 71 -15.26 9.04 2.13
CA THR A 71 -15.70 9.89 1.02
C THR A 71 -15.31 11.33 1.24
N LEU A 72 -14.82 11.97 0.19
CA LEU A 72 -14.33 13.34 0.17
C LEU A 72 -14.95 14.09 -1.01
N VAL A 73 -15.44 15.31 -0.80
CA VAL A 73 -15.77 16.22 -1.90
C VAL A 73 -14.72 17.31 -1.97
N LEU A 74 -13.90 17.30 -3.02
CA LEU A 74 -12.82 18.26 -3.24
C LEU A 74 -13.08 18.99 -4.57
N ASN A 75 -13.19 20.33 -4.53
CA ASN A 75 -13.48 21.16 -5.70
C ASN A 75 -14.74 20.73 -6.49
N GLY A 76 -15.77 20.24 -5.79
CA GLY A 76 -17.01 19.76 -6.41
C GLY A 76 -16.95 18.34 -6.98
N ILE A 77 -15.80 17.65 -6.90
CA ILE A 77 -15.63 16.26 -7.32
C ILE A 77 -15.71 15.36 -6.09
N SER A 78 -16.54 14.32 -6.17
CA SER A 78 -16.65 13.30 -5.13
C SER A 78 -15.64 12.17 -5.36
N TYR A 79 -14.82 11.90 -4.36
CA TYR A 79 -13.86 10.80 -4.30
C TYR A 79 -14.28 9.84 -3.18
N THR A 80 -14.30 8.55 -3.45
CA THR A 80 -14.83 7.53 -2.53
C THR A 80 -13.76 6.48 -2.24
N ASN A 81 -13.02 6.58 -1.13
CA ASN A 81 -11.84 5.77 -0.71
C ASN A 81 -10.59 6.65 -0.55
N VAL A 82 -10.74 7.81 0.09
CA VAL A 82 -9.65 8.77 0.30
C VAL A 82 -9.03 8.60 1.69
N LEU A 83 -7.69 8.67 1.75
CA LEU A 83 -6.93 8.83 2.99
C LEU A 83 -6.03 10.06 2.90
N LYS A 84 -5.72 10.65 4.06
CA LYS A 84 -4.62 11.60 4.18
C LYS A 84 -3.30 10.86 4.40
N VAL A 85 -2.23 11.39 3.84
CA VAL A 85 -0.92 10.74 3.81
C VAL A 85 0.15 11.75 4.17
N LYS A 86 0.96 11.45 5.18
CA LYS A 86 2.13 12.25 5.56
C LYS A 86 3.40 11.68 4.97
N GLY A 87 4.34 12.54 4.62
CA GLY A 87 5.68 12.10 4.19
C GLY A 87 5.71 11.45 2.81
N LEU A 88 4.78 11.82 1.93
CA LEU A 88 4.84 11.43 0.52
C LEU A 88 6.16 11.93 -0.09
N ASP A 89 6.85 11.10 -0.86
CA ASP A 89 8.10 11.46 -1.54
C ASP A 89 7.83 12.67 -2.46
N PRO A 90 8.68 13.72 -2.45
CA PRO A 90 8.48 14.90 -3.30
C PRO A 90 8.23 14.60 -4.78
N ARG A 91 8.80 13.52 -5.32
CA ARG A 91 8.62 13.11 -6.72
C ARG A 91 7.23 12.55 -7.00
N LEU A 92 6.53 12.10 -5.96
CA LEU A 92 5.18 11.55 -6.05
C LEU A 92 4.11 12.62 -5.80
N LYS A 93 4.48 13.83 -5.36
CA LYS A 93 3.59 14.97 -5.05
C LYS A 93 3.06 15.67 -6.30
N GLN A 94 2.43 14.91 -7.18
CA GLN A 94 1.84 15.42 -8.41
C GLN A 94 0.42 14.89 -8.57
N VAL A 95 -0.54 15.79 -8.77
CA VAL A 95 -1.94 15.39 -9.00
C VAL A 95 -2.03 14.48 -10.23
N GLY A 96 -2.77 13.38 -10.08
CA GLY A 96 -2.90 12.32 -11.09
C GLY A 96 -1.81 11.25 -11.03
N MET A 97 -0.77 11.41 -10.21
CA MET A 97 0.28 10.40 -10.03
C MET A 97 -0.30 9.12 -9.44
N ARG A 98 0.01 7.98 -10.07
CA ARG A 98 -0.29 6.66 -9.50
C ARG A 98 0.84 6.23 -8.58
N VAL A 99 0.49 5.89 -7.35
CA VAL A 99 1.46 5.52 -6.33
C VAL A 99 1.09 4.19 -5.70
N SER A 100 2.11 3.44 -5.32
CA SER A 100 2.02 2.23 -4.51
C SER A 100 2.52 2.55 -3.12
N ILE A 101 1.76 2.19 -2.08
CA ILE A 101 2.08 2.49 -0.68
C ILE A 101 2.09 1.19 0.11
N ASP A 102 3.22 0.88 0.73
CA ASP A 102 3.32 -0.14 1.78
C ASP A 102 3.02 0.51 3.13
N TYR A 103 2.14 -0.10 3.92
CA TYR A 103 1.70 0.41 5.20
C TYR A 103 1.47 -0.69 6.23
N LYS A 104 1.61 -0.35 7.51
CA LYS A 104 1.33 -1.25 8.66
C LYS A 104 -0.02 -0.96 9.30
N LYS A 105 -0.40 0.33 9.36
CA LYS A 105 -1.58 0.80 10.08
C LYS A 105 -2.25 1.93 9.32
N ILE A 106 -3.56 1.99 9.46
CA ILE A 106 -4.41 3.13 9.12
C ILE A 106 -4.99 3.64 10.44
N SER A 107 -4.97 4.95 10.67
CA SER A 107 -5.50 5.55 11.90
C SER A 107 -7.02 5.37 12.00
N SER A 108 -7.58 5.50 13.21
CA SER A 108 -8.97 5.93 13.31
C SER A 108 -9.06 7.34 12.72
N GLY A 109 -10.12 7.64 11.96
CA GLY A 109 -10.28 8.96 11.33
C GLY A 109 -10.08 10.07 12.35
N GLU A 110 -9.45 11.15 11.93
CA GLU A 110 -9.32 12.35 12.75
C GLU A 110 -10.00 13.50 12.04
N LEU A 111 -10.73 14.31 12.81
CA LEU A 111 -11.38 15.50 12.28
C LEU A 111 -10.29 16.51 11.92
N THR A 112 -10.23 16.94 10.66
CA THR A 112 -9.39 18.09 10.33
C THR A 112 -10.05 19.35 10.90
N THR A 113 -9.43 19.96 11.92
CA THR A 113 -9.90 21.20 12.53
C THR A 113 -9.12 22.40 12.02
N GLY A 114 -9.81 23.55 11.92
CA GLY A 114 -9.14 24.85 11.84
C GLY A 114 -8.75 25.37 10.45
N CYS A 115 -9.30 24.87 9.34
CA CYS A 115 -8.84 25.34 8.01
C CYS A 115 -8.84 26.87 7.88
N THR A 116 -7.73 27.43 7.37
CA THR A 116 -7.54 28.86 7.14
C THR A 116 -8.02 29.34 5.78
N VAL A 117 -8.54 28.43 4.94
CA VAL A 117 -9.11 28.77 3.63
C VAL A 117 -10.46 29.45 3.78
N ALA A 118 -10.81 30.35 2.85
CA ALA A 118 -12.06 31.14 2.87
C ALA A 118 -13.35 30.29 2.91
N SER A 119 -13.27 29.00 2.59
CA SER A 119 -14.34 28.03 2.75
C SER A 119 -13.75 26.69 3.23
N PRO A 120 -13.54 26.52 4.55
CA PRO A 120 -13.05 25.28 5.14
C PRO A 120 -13.98 24.14 4.75
N VAL A 121 -13.43 23.06 4.21
CA VAL A 121 -14.18 21.83 4.11
C VAL A 121 -13.60 20.87 5.13
N VAL A 122 -14.35 20.67 6.21
CA VAL A 122 -13.96 19.78 7.30
C VAL A 122 -14.14 18.34 6.83
N TYR A 123 -13.06 17.57 6.87
CA TYR A 123 -13.09 16.16 6.52
C TYR A 123 -12.70 15.32 7.73
N PHE A 124 -13.33 14.17 7.88
CA PHE A 124 -12.95 13.15 8.86
C PHE A 124 -12.23 12.04 8.10
N LEU A 125 -10.93 12.23 7.85
CA LEU A 125 -10.13 11.29 7.07
C LEU A 125 -9.18 10.52 7.97
N LYS A 126 -9.06 9.22 7.69
CA LYS A 126 -8.03 8.37 8.27
C LYS A 126 -6.68 8.67 7.63
N GLU A 127 -5.61 8.45 8.39
CA GLU A 127 -4.23 8.59 7.97
C GLU A 127 -3.60 7.23 7.69
N ILE A 128 -2.83 7.14 6.61
CA ILE A 128 -1.97 5.98 6.32
C ILE A 128 -0.52 6.27 6.72
N PHE A 129 0.10 5.33 7.44
CA PHE A 129 1.50 5.42 7.82
C PHE A 129 2.38 4.70 6.79
N ILE A 130 3.11 5.45 5.97
CA ILE A 130 3.98 4.93 4.92
C ILE A 130 5.18 4.20 5.53
N ILE A 131 5.46 3.01 5.01
CA ILE A 131 6.73 2.28 5.19
C ILE A 131 7.59 2.47 3.95
N ASN A 132 7.04 2.13 2.78
CA ASN A 132 7.64 2.34 1.48
C ASN A 132 6.61 2.94 0.52
N GLN A 133 7.11 3.59 -0.52
CA GLN A 133 6.30 4.22 -1.55
C GLN A 133 7.01 4.18 -2.90
N GLY A 134 6.24 4.13 -3.98
CA GLY A 134 6.78 4.13 -5.34
C GLY A 134 5.77 4.58 -6.40
N GLU A 135 6.28 5.02 -7.54
CA GLU A 135 5.49 5.30 -8.74
C GLU A 135 4.99 3.99 -9.37
N ILE A 136 3.75 3.99 -9.85
CA ILE A 136 3.19 2.92 -10.70
C ILE A 136 3.12 3.45 -12.13
N ARG A 137 3.81 2.77 -13.06
CA ARG A 137 3.83 3.10 -14.49
C ARG A 137 2.81 2.29 -15.27
#